data_AF-A0A2T6ISD8-F1
#
_entry.id   AF-A0A2T6ISD8-F1
#
_cell.length_a   1.000
_cell.length_b   1.000
_cell.length_c   1.000
_cell.angle_alpha   90.00
_cell.angle_beta   90.00
_cell.angle_gamma   90.00
#
_symmetry.space_group_name_H-M   'P 1'
#
loop_
_entity.id
_entity.type
_entity.pdbx_description
1 polymer ?
#
loop_
_entity_poly.entity_id
_entity_poly.type
_entity_poly.pdbx_seq_one_letter_code
_entity_poly.pdbx_strand_id
1 'polypeptide(L)'
;GHEIDIFAIGTNLVTCQAQPALGMVYKLVELDGAACMKVSQVFEKASLPCKKEAYRLFTKDGAPAVDLLQEAKDPPPVEGKRIFCRHLYDDRKRCFLVPSKVQRLLQPYISHGKLVLEPLSLEVGSRTPTPAHTYACFIHKETETCT
;
A
#
# COMPACT_ATOMS: atom_id res chain seq x y z
N GLY A 1 39.22 8.45 6.46
CA GLY A 1 37.85 8.65 6.96
C GLY A 1 37.68 10.13 7.23
N HIS A 2 36.48 10.67 7.07
CA HIS A 2 36.21 12.05 7.47
C HIS A 2 35.92 12.11 8.98
N GLU A 3 36.37 13.18 9.64
CA GLU A 3 36.17 13.44 11.08
C GLU A 3 34.93 14.32 11.32
N ILE A 4 33.82 14.01 10.63
CA ILE A 4 32.58 14.78 10.74
C ILE A 4 31.64 14.10 11.72
N ASP A 5 31.23 14.83 12.77
CA ASP A 5 30.31 14.33 13.80
C ASP A 5 28.82 14.62 13.50
N ILE A 6 28.53 15.67 12.72
CA ILE A 6 27.15 16.16 12.50
C ILE A 6 26.94 16.61 11.05
N PHE A 7 25.79 16.22 10.47
CA PHE A 7 25.31 16.70 9.17
C PHE A 7 24.09 17.62 9.34
N ALA A 8 24.26 18.91 9.03
CA ALA A 8 23.16 19.87 8.97
C ALA A 8 22.76 20.10 7.49
N ILE A 9 21.58 19.61 7.09
CA ILE A 9 21.11 19.65 5.70
C ILE A 9 19.96 20.65 5.58
N GLY A 10 20.16 21.71 4.79
CA GLY A 10 19.16 22.77 4.55
C GLY A 10 18.34 22.52 3.28
N THR A 11 18.61 23.34 2.25
CA THR A 11 17.81 23.44 1.02
C THR A 11 17.53 22.09 0.36
N ASN A 12 18.53 21.21 0.26
CA ASN A 12 18.37 19.93 -0.41
C ASN A 12 17.30 19.05 0.24
N LEU A 13 17.20 19.08 1.58
CA LEU A 13 16.22 18.30 2.33
C LEU A 13 14.83 18.94 2.25
N VAL A 14 14.72 20.25 2.53
CA VAL A 14 13.42 20.94 2.62
C VAL A 14 12.71 21.03 1.26
N THR A 15 13.47 21.15 0.18
CA THR A 15 12.90 21.26 -1.18
C THR A 15 12.76 19.92 -1.89
N CYS A 16 13.29 18.83 -1.32
CA CYS A 16 13.44 17.54 -1.99
C CYS A 16 14.05 17.74 -3.39
N GLN A 17 15.16 18.48 -3.51
CA GLN A 17 15.63 19.08 -4.77
C GLN A 17 15.67 18.12 -5.97
N ALA A 18 16.02 16.84 -5.77
CA ALA A 18 16.05 15.84 -6.84
C ALA A 18 14.66 15.44 -7.36
N GLN A 19 13.63 15.50 -6.51
CA GLN A 19 12.24 15.18 -6.83
C GLN A 19 11.29 16.05 -5.96
N PRO A 20 11.00 17.30 -6.37
CA PRO A 20 10.25 18.27 -5.55
C PRO A 20 8.74 17.96 -5.47
N ALA A 21 8.26 16.94 -6.18
CA ALA A 21 6.88 16.52 -6.18
C ALA A 21 6.75 14.99 -6.06
N LEU A 22 5.81 14.53 -5.25
CA LEU A 22 5.55 13.09 -5.06
C LEU A 22 4.71 12.46 -6.18
N GLY A 23 3.92 13.27 -6.90
CA GLY A 23 3.06 12.77 -7.99
C GLY A 23 1.78 12.06 -7.51
N MET A 24 1.24 12.44 -6.35
CA MET A 24 -0.01 11.88 -5.83
C MET A 24 -1.23 12.22 -6.69
N VAL A 25 -2.21 11.31 -6.75
CA VAL A 25 -3.46 11.49 -7.49
C VAL A 25 -4.66 11.09 -6.64
N TYR A 26 -5.79 11.75 -6.86
CA TYR A 26 -7.10 11.35 -6.32
C TYR A 26 -7.98 10.90 -7.49
N LYS A 27 -8.61 9.73 -7.37
CA LYS A 27 -9.46 9.15 -8.41
C LYS A 27 -10.71 8.53 -7.80
N LEU A 28 -11.86 8.75 -8.44
CA LEU A 28 -13.09 8.03 -8.15
C LEU A 28 -12.93 6.57 -8.58
N VAL A 29 -13.15 5.64 -7.64
CA VAL A 29 -13.05 4.19 -7.90
C VAL A 29 -14.39 3.47 -7.80
N GLU A 30 -15.39 4.10 -7.18
CA GLU A 30 -16.73 3.55 -6.96
C GLU A 30 -17.73 4.69 -6.74
N LEU A 31 -18.91 4.59 -7.35
CA LEU A 31 -20.02 5.51 -7.17
C LEU A 31 -21.31 4.71 -7.05
N ASP A 32 -22.07 4.90 -5.97
CA ASP A 32 -23.33 4.19 -5.71
C ASP A 32 -23.23 2.65 -5.86
N GLY A 33 -22.09 2.09 -5.42
CA GLY A 33 -21.78 0.66 -5.54
C GLY A 33 -21.32 0.22 -6.92
N ALA A 34 -21.33 1.09 -7.93
CA ALA A 34 -20.82 0.82 -9.26
C ALA A 34 -19.33 1.14 -9.38
N ALA A 35 -18.57 0.16 -9.87
CA ALA A 35 -17.14 0.25 -10.15
C ALA A 35 -16.83 1.37 -11.17
N CYS A 36 -15.87 2.24 -10.84
CA CYS A 36 -15.39 3.29 -11.73
C CYS A 36 -13.91 3.05 -12.11
N MET A 37 -13.61 3.03 -13.40
CA MET A 37 -12.25 2.91 -13.92
C MET A 37 -11.95 4.02 -14.92
N LYS A 38 -10.88 4.78 -14.66
CA LYS A 38 -10.28 5.66 -15.66
C LYS A 38 -9.37 4.84 -16.55
N VAL A 39 -9.75 4.71 -17.81
CA VAL A 39 -8.94 4.04 -18.84
C VAL A 39 -7.83 4.99 -19.35
N SER A 40 -6.71 4.42 -19.76
CA SER A 40 -5.56 5.13 -20.29
C SER A 40 -4.96 4.31 -21.43
N GLN A 41 -4.37 4.97 -22.42
CA GLN A 41 -3.63 4.28 -23.49
C GLN A 41 -2.46 3.44 -22.93
N VAL A 42 -1.87 3.91 -21.82
CA VAL A 42 -0.88 3.14 -21.06
C VAL A 42 -1.60 2.37 -19.96
N PHE A 43 -1.56 1.04 -20.04
CA PHE A 43 -2.22 0.13 -19.11
C PHE A 43 -1.86 0.41 -17.64
N GLU A 44 -0.58 0.65 -17.36
CA GLU A 44 -0.08 0.94 -16.00
C GLU A 44 -0.67 2.23 -15.41
N LYS A 45 -1.18 3.14 -16.25
CA LYS A 45 -1.81 4.40 -15.83
C LYS A 45 -3.33 4.30 -15.68
N ALA A 46 -3.92 3.17 -16.03
CA ALA A 46 -5.33 2.89 -15.73
C ALA A 46 -5.53 2.78 -14.21
N SER A 47 -6.68 3.23 -13.71
CA SER A 47 -6.99 3.09 -12.28
C SER A 47 -7.58 1.72 -11.97
N LEU A 48 -7.39 1.25 -10.73
CA LEU A 48 -8.05 0.03 -10.27
C LEU A 48 -9.46 0.37 -9.73
N PRO A 49 -10.53 -0.33 -10.15
CA PRO A 49 -11.90 -0.02 -9.80
C PRO A 49 -12.33 -0.65 -8.47
N CYS A 50 -13.44 -0.20 -7.90
CA CYS A 50 -14.01 -0.60 -6.61
C CYS A 50 -13.27 -0.04 -5.39
N LYS A 51 -13.97 0.05 -4.26
CA LYS A 51 -13.38 0.33 -2.94
C LYS A 51 -12.43 -0.80 -2.54
N LYS A 52 -11.26 -0.46 -1.98
CA LYS A 52 -10.22 -1.44 -1.62
C LYS A 52 -9.74 -1.29 -0.20
N GLU A 53 -9.21 -2.39 0.31
CA GLU A 53 -8.39 -2.44 1.51
C GLU A 53 -6.96 -2.85 1.14
N ALA A 54 -6.00 -2.37 1.93
CA ALA A 54 -4.58 -2.68 1.75
C ALA A 54 -4.04 -3.40 2.98
N TYR A 55 -3.32 -4.49 2.75
CA TYR A 55 -2.76 -5.34 3.80
C TYR A 55 -1.27 -5.58 3.56
N ARG A 56 -0.45 -5.45 4.59
CA ARG A 56 0.95 -5.87 4.56
C ARG A 56 1.08 -7.27 5.13
N LEU A 57 1.63 -8.16 4.32
CA LEU A 57 1.85 -9.56 4.64
C LEU A 57 3.31 -9.77 5.05
N PHE A 58 3.56 -10.45 6.16
CA PHE A 58 4.90 -10.68 6.68
C PHE A 58 5.35 -12.13 6.52
N THR A 59 6.64 -12.35 6.26
CA THR A 59 7.28 -13.68 6.30
C THR A 59 7.46 -14.15 7.73
N LYS A 60 7.78 -15.43 7.91
CA LYS A 60 8.07 -16.01 9.24
C LYS A 60 9.19 -15.28 9.98
N ASP A 61 10.13 -14.69 9.26
CA ASP A 61 11.26 -13.94 9.83
C ASP A 61 10.87 -12.53 10.30
N GLY A 62 9.59 -12.15 10.20
CA GLY A 62 9.07 -10.84 10.60
C GLY A 62 9.33 -9.73 9.58
N ALA A 63 9.92 -10.04 8.43
CA ALA A 63 10.10 -9.09 7.34
C ALA A 63 8.79 -8.95 6.53
N PRO A 64 8.39 -7.73 6.12
CA PRO A 64 7.27 -7.58 5.20
C PRO A 64 7.65 -8.11 3.82
N ALA A 65 6.73 -8.87 3.22
CA ALA A 65 6.91 -9.56 1.96
C ALA A 65 6.17 -8.85 0.81
N VAL A 66 4.90 -8.55 1.03
CA VAL A 66 3.95 -8.10 0.01
C VAL A 66 2.96 -7.12 0.62
N ASP A 67 2.68 -6.03 -0.10
CA ASP A 67 1.48 -5.23 0.13
C ASP A 67 0.38 -5.74 -0.82
N LEU A 68 -0.68 -6.28 -0.24
CA LEU A 68 -1.84 -6.87 -0.91
C LEU A 68 -2.98 -5.85 -0.98
N LEU A 69 -3.44 -5.55 -2.19
CA LEU A 69 -4.71 -4.87 -2.43
C LEU A 69 -5.81 -5.90 -2.72
N GLN A 70 -6.96 -5.74 -2.09
CA GLN A 70 -8.17 -6.52 -2.37
C GLN A 70 -9.41 -5.63 -2.29
N GLU A 71 -10.56 -6.10 -2.78
CA GLU A 71 -11.79 -5.35 -2.60
C GLU A 71 -12.16 -5.24 -1.12
N ALA A 72 -12.73 -4.11 -0.72
CA ALA A 72 -13.08 -3.88 0.68
C ALA A 72 -14.20 -4.79 1.20
N LYS A 73 -14.98 -5.39 0.28
CA LYS A 73 -16.03 -6.38 0.58
C LYS A 73 -15.47 -7.79 0.84
N ASP A 74 -14.26 -8.08 0.35
CA ASP A 74 -13.67 -9.40 0.47
C ASP A 74 -13.22 -9.64 1.92
N PRO A 75 -13.29 -10.89 2.42
CA PRO A 75 -12.81 -11.21 3.75
C PRO A 75 -11.31 -10.86 3.87
N PRO A 76 -10.87 -10.28 5.00
CA PRO A 76 -9.46 -9.98 5.22
C PRO A 76 -8.59 -11.24 5.10
N PRO A 77 -7.34 -11.11 4.61
CA PRO A 77 -6.40 -12.22 4.60
C PRO A 77 -6.11 -12.69 6.03
N VAL A 78 -5.95 -13.99 6.20
CA VAL A 78 -5.80 -14.62 7.52
C VAL A 78 -4.38 -15.14 7.69
N GLU A 79 -3.81 -14.89 8.87
CA GLU A 79 -2.52 -15.41 9.28
C GLU A 79 -2.50 -16.96 9.21
N GLY A 80 -1.38 -17.52 8.75
CA GLY A 80 -1.23 -18.97 8.59
C GLY A 80 -2.03 -19.59 7.44
N LYS A 81 -2.90 -18.84 6.74
CA LYS A 81 -3.58 -19.32 5.53
C LYS A 81 -2.82 -18.95 4.28
N ARG A 82 -2.72 -19.89 3.35
CA ARG A 82 -2.04 -19.69 2.07
C ARG A 82 -2.86 -18.74 1.18
N ILE A 83 -2.19 -17.73 0.65
CA ILE A 83 -2.76 -16.67 -0.21
C ILE A 83 -2.03 -16.71 -1.56
N PHE A 84 -2.78 -16.54 -2.64
CA PHE A 84 -2.21 -16.33 -3.97
C PHE A 84 -2.10 -14.84 -4.26
N CYS A 85 -0.89 -14.39 -4.60
CA CYS A 85 -0.60 -13.00 -4.90
C CYS A 85 -0.13 -12.88 -6.36
N ARG A 86 -0.72 -11.96 -7.13
CA ARG A 86 -0.23 -11.61 -8.48
C ARG A 86 0.12 -10.13 -8.60
N HIS A 87 1.24 -9.82 -9.25
CA HIS A 87 1.63 -8.45 -9.56
C HIS A 87 0.62 -7.83 -10.54
N LEU A 88 0.29 -6.56 -10.33
CA LEU A 88 -0.74 -5.85 -11.10
C LEU A 88 -0.49 -5.77 -12.61
N TYR A 89 0.78 -5.64 -13.01
CA TYR A 89 1.17 -5.34 -14.40
C TYR A 89 2.06 -6.41 -15.04
N ASP A 90 2.50 -7.40 -14.27
CA ASP A 90 3.48 -8.38 -14.72
C ASP A 90 2.98 -9.77 -14.33
N ASP A 91 2.24 -10.41 -15.21
CA ASP A 91 1.62 -11.72 -14.95
C ASP A 91 2.64 -12.82 -14.63
N ARG A 92 3.92 -12.62 -14.96
CA ARG A 92 5.00 -13.56 -14.62
C ARG A 92 5.39 -13.46 -13.15
N LYS A 93 5.15 -12.30 -12.51
CA LYS A 93 5.40 -12.07 -11.08
C LYS A 93 4.18 -12.48 -10.26
N ARG A 94 4.24 -13.71 -9.75
CA ARG A 94 3.20 -14.29 -8.89
C ARG A 94 3.83 -15.18 -7.84
N CYS A 95 3.21 -15.28 -6.67
CA CYS A 95 3.68 -16.14 -5.60
C CYS A 95 2.50 -16.67 -4.77
N PHE A 96 2.76 -17.76 -4.07
CA PHE A 96 1.95 -18.15 -2.91
C PHE A 96 2.69 -17.70 -1.65
N LEU A 97 1.96 -17.12 -0.71
CA LEU A 97 2.49 -16.70 0.58
C LEU A 97 1.62 -17.25 1.70
N VAL A 98 2.26 -17.74 2.77
CA VAL A 98 1.59 -18.04 4.04
C VAL A 98 2.08 -16.97 5.02
N PRO A 99 1.30 -15.91 5.28
CA PRO A 99 1.75 -14.81 6.13
C PRO A 99 1.83 -15.26 7.58
N SER A 100 2.92 -14.91 8.25
CA SER A 100 3.05 -15.06 9.71
C SER A 100 2.25 -14.00 10.46
N LYS A 101 2.10 -12.83 9.85
CA LYS A 101 1.36 -11.68 10.35
C LYS A 101 0.67 -10.97 9.20
N VAL A 102 -0.52 -10.46 9.45
CA VAL A 102 -1.30 -9.62 8.53
C VAL A 102 -1.54 -8.27 9.18
N GLN A 103 -1.11 -7.18 8.54
CA GLN A 103 -1.38 -5.81 9.00
C GLN A 103 -2.26 -5.07 8.02
N ARG A 104 -3.44 -4.63 8.45
CA ARG A 104 -4.25 -3.67 7.69
C ARG A 104 -3.55 -2.30 7.68
N LEU A 105 -3.37 -1.73 6.50
CA LEU A 105 -2.62 -0.48 6.30
C LEU A 105 -3.53 0.76 6.34
N LEU A 106 -4.76 0.66 5.83
CA LEU A 106 -5.71 1.77 5.83
C LEU A 106 -6.51 1.76 7.13
N GLN A 107 -6.36 2.81 7.93
CA GLN A 107 -7.11 3.00 9.18
C GLN A 107 -8.08 4.18 9.04
N PRO A 108 -9.36 4.02 9.41
CA PRO A 108 -10.31 5.13 9.36
C PRO A 108 -9.97 6.14 10.47
N TYR A 109 -9.63 7.38 10.11
CA TYR A 109 -9.45 8.49 11.06
C TYR A 109 -10.73 9.31 11.24
N ILE A 110 -11.49 9.47 10.16
CA ILE A 110 -12.75 10.21 10.14
C ILE A 110 -13.85 9.28 9.66
N SER A 111 -14.95 9.24 10.40
CA SER A 111 -16.17 8.52 10.03
C SER A 111 -17.39 9.39 10.32
N HIS A 112 -18.29 9.54 9.35
CA HIS A 112 -19.50 10.38 9.47
C HIS A 112 -19.23 11.80 10.03
N GLY A 113 -18.15 12.44 9.57
CA GLY A 113 -17.75 13.78 9.99
C GLY A 113 -17.15 13.88 11.39
N LYS A 114 -16.89 12.76 12.07
CA LYS A 114 -16.27 12.71 13.40
C LYS A 114 -14.94 11.99 13.36
N LEU A 115 -13.99 12.46 14.18
CA LEU A 115 -12.75 11.72 14.44
C LEU A 115 -13.10 10.43 15.20
N VAL A 116 -12.58 9.31 14.72
CA VAL A 116 -12.73 7.98 15.35
C VAL A 116 -11.41 7.40 15.85
N LEU A 117 -10.29 8.04 15.51
CA LEU A 117 -8.97 7.76 16.04
C LEU A 117 -8.32 9.07 16.47
N GLU A 118 -7.56 9.02 17.55
CA GLU A 118 -6.74 10.14 17.98
C GLU A 118 -5.58 10.34 17.00
N PRO A 119 -5.26 11.60 16.63
CA PRO A 119 -4.08 11.89 15.84
C PRO A 119 -2.81 11.38 16.52
N LEU A 120 -1.86 10.86 15.74
CA LEU A 120 -0.56 10.49 16.28
C LEU A 120 0.12 11.72 16.86
N SER A 121 0.68 11.59 18.08
CA SER A 121 1.60 12.59 18.60
C SER A 121 2.92 12.53 17.82
N LEU A 122 3.64 13.66 17.81
CA LEU A 122 4.94 13.78 17.13
C LEU A 122 5.98 12.76 17.66
N GLU A 123 5.80 12.27 18.89
CA GLU A 123 6.68 11.30 19.54
C GLU A 123 6.53 9.87 18.99
N VAL A 124 5.50 9.57 18.18
CA VAL A 124 5.24 8.24 17.60
C VAL A 124 6.09 7.95 16.35
N GLY A 125 7.14 8.75 16.09
CA GLY A 125 8.03 8.63 14.92
C GLY A 125 8.88 7.34 14.82
N SER A 126 8.70 6.36 15.70
CA SER A 126 9.53 5.15 15.79
C SER A 126 8.86 3.85 15.29
N ARG A 127 7.63 3.89 14.78
CA ARG A 127 6.94 2.64 14.40
C ARG A 127 7.13 2.26 12.92
N THR A 128 7.93 1.20 12.79
CA THR A 128 8.27 0.34 11.65
C THR A 128 9.44 0.81 10.81
N PRO A 129 10.58 0.08 10.80
CA PRO A 129 11.60 0.28 9.79
C PRO A 129 10.95 0.02 8.43
N THR A 130 10.97 1.02 7.54
CA THR A 130 10.79 0.82 6.11
C THR A 130 11.96 -0.04 5.65
N PRO A 131 11.73 -1.29 5.20
CA PRO A 131 12.86 -2.07 4.74
C PRO A 131 13.26 -1.55 3.36
N ALA A 132 14.57 -1.59 3.10
CA ALA A 132 15.22 -0.95 1.97
C ALA A 132 14.92 -1.59 0.59
N HIS A 133 13.89 -2.43 0.49
CA HIS A 133 13.59 -3.20 -0.72
C HIS A 133 12.21 -2.85 -1.28
N THR A 134 12.17 -2.74 -2.61
CA THR A 134 11.00 -2.42 -3.41
C THR A 134 9.84 -3.38 -3.09
N TYR A 135 8.80 -2.87 -2.43
CA TYR A 135 7.54 -3.58 -2.25
C TYR A 135 6.78 -3.59 -3.56
N ALA A 136 6.51 -4.77 -4.09
CA ALA A 136 5.54 -4.92 -5.16
C ALA A 136 4.13 -4.95 -4.56
N CYS A 137 3.23 -4.21 -5.19
CA CYS A 137 1.81 -4.24 -4.88
C CYS A 137 1.19 -5.43 -5.64
N PHE A 138 0.61 -6.37 -4.89
CA PHE A 138 -0.05 -7.54 -5.45
C PHE A 138 -1.56 -7.42 -5.25
N ILE A 139 -2.33 -8.03 -6.14
CA ILE A 139 -3.77 -8.18 -5.99
C ILE A 139 -4.14 -9.61 -5.64
N HIS A 140 -5.14 -9.75 -4.78
CA HIS A 140 -5.87 -11.01 -4.63
C HIS A 140 -6.90 -11.10 -5.75
N LYS A 141 -6.89 -12.19 -6.51
CA LYS A 141 -8.03 -12.59 -7.35
C LYS A 141 -8.24 -14.08 -7.16
N GLU A 142 -9.21 -14.43 -6.33
CA GLU A 142 -9.99 -15.63 -6.55
C GLU A 142 -11.15 -15.23 -7.46
N THR A 143 -11.29 -15.94 -8.58
CA THR A 143 -12.36 -15.85 -9.59
C THR A 143 -12.20 -14.80 -10.70
N GLU A 144 -12.21 -15.36 -11.92
CA GLU A 144 -12.48 -14.71 -13.19
C GLU A 144 -13.86 -14.08 -13.13
N THR A 145 -13.97 -12.74 -13.14
CA THR A 145 -15.04 -11.91 -13.73
C THR A 145 -15.07 -10.52 -13.06
N CYS A 146 -14.33 -9.57 -13.63
CA CYS A 146 -14.83 -8.20 -13.69
C CYS A 146 -15.27 -8.00 -15.14
N THR A 147 -16.50 -8.43 -15.44
CA THR A 147 -17.29 -7.91 -16.55
C THR A 147 -18.19 -6.82 -16.01
#